data_AF-A0A154IN92-F1
#
_entry.id   AF-A0A154IN92-F1
#
_cell.length_a   1.000
_cell.length_b   1.000
_cell.length_c   1.000
_cell.angle_alpha   90.00
_cell.angle_beta   90.00
_cell.angle_gamma   90.00
#
_symmetry.space_group_name_H-M   'P 1'
#
loop_
_entity.id
_entity.type
_entity.pdbx_description
1 polymer ?
#
loop_
_entity_poly.entity_id
_entity_poly.type
_entity_poly.pdbx_seq_one_letter_code
_entity_poly.pdbx_strand_id
1 'polypeptide(L)'
;MSTEWKTLRDELPEDVRARLDMKRQERRLGKALAEVRKAMHATQQEVATRAAMTQNTVSKIESADDVLLSSIVRYMHSLGGGVELVLKTPDGKARRVDFDPEIYVKQTV
;
A
#
# COMPACT_ATOMS: atom_id res chain seq x y z
N MET A 1 -7.70 -24.40 -25.29
CA MET A 1 -6.61 -24.75 -24.34
C MET A 1 -6.34 -23.51 -23.50
N SER A 2 -6.44 -23.63 -22.17
CA SER A 2 -6.16 -22.51 -21.27
C SER A 2 -4.65 -22.28 -21.28
N THR A 3 -4.18 -21.27 -21.98
CA THR A 3 -2.75 -20.92 -21.94
C THR A 3 -2.46 -20.45 -20.53
N GLU A 4 -1.75 -21.27 -19.75
CA GLU A 4 -1.32 -20.91 -18.41
C GLU A 4 -0.55 -19.60 -18.47
N TRP A 5 -0.93 -18.65 -17.62
CA TRP A 5 -0.31 -17.32 -17.53
C TRP A 5 1.22 -17.36 -17.39
N LYS A 6 1.78 -18.45 -16.85
CA LYS A 6 3.23 -18.68 -16.78
C LYS A 6 3.86 -18.82 -18.17
N THR A 7 3.25 -19.60 -19.07
CA THR A 7 3.77 -19.85 -20.43
C THR A 7 3.83 -18.58 -21.26
N LEU A 8 2.77 -17.76 -21.21
CA LEU A 8 2.72 -16.47 -21.93
C LEU A 8 3.74 -15.45 -21.40
N ARG A 9 4.13 -15.57 -20.13
CA ARG A 9 5.08 -14.66 -19.50
C ARG A 9 6.52 -14.98 -19.89
N ASP A 10 6.85 -16.26 -20.04
CA ASP A 10 8.20 -16.70 -20.42
C ASP A 10 8.52 -16.33 -21.88
N GLU A 11 7.50 -16.22 -22.72
CA GLU A 11 7.60 -15.75 -24.12
C GLU A 11 7.84 -14.23 -24.26
N LEU A 12 7.67 -13.44 -23.20
CA LEU A 12 7.91 -11.99 -23.25
C LEU A 12 9.40 -11.66 -23.33
N PRO A 13 9.80 -10.61 -24.06
CA PRO A 13 11.17 -10.09 -24.04
C PRO A 13 11.68 -9.80 -22.62
N GLU A 14 12.98 -9.97 -22.39
CA GLU A 14 13.58 -9.87 -21.05
C GLU A 14 13.39 -8.49 -20.40
N ASP A 15 13.51 -7.42 -21.18
CA ASP A 15 13.25 -6.04 -20.76
C ASP A 15 11.79 -5.83 -20.34
N VAL A 16 10.86 -6.50 -21.04
CA VAL A 16 9.43 -6.47 -20.70
C VAL A 16 9.16 -7.24 -19.42
N ARG A 17 9.75 -8.42 -19.23
CA ARG A 17 9.64 -9.20 -17.97
C ARG A 17 10.23 -8.43 -16.79
N ALA A 18 11.42 -7.86 -16.94
CA ALA A 18 12.08 -7.06 -15.91
C ALA A 18 11.23 -5.85 -15.51
N ARG A 19 10.66 -5.12 -16.49
CA ARG A 19 9.74 -4.00 -16.23
C ARG A 19 8.45 -4.43 -15.53
N LEU A 20 7.92 -5.61 -15.87
CA LEU A 20 6.75 -6.18 -15.20
C LEU A 20 7.04 -6.64 -13.77
N ASP A 21 8.24 -7.15 -13.51
CA ASP A 21 8.70 -7.53 -12.18
C ASP A 21 8.95 -6.32 -11.29
N MET A 22 9.57 -5.27 -11.82
CA MET A 22 9.68 -3.97 -11.15
C MET A 22 8.29 -3.44 -10.78
N LYS A 23 7.36 -3.36 -11.74
CA LYS A 23 5.97 -2.96 -11.47
C LYS A 23 5.25 -3.86 -10.46
N ARG A 24 5.61 -5.15 -10.38
CA ARG A 24 5.05 -6.06 -9.36
C ARG A 24 5.61 -5.79 -7.97
N GLN A 25 6.89 -5.47 -7.87
CA GLN A 25 7.56 -5.12 -6.61
C GLN A 25 7.05 -3.77 -6.08
N GLU A 26 6.87 -2.80 -6.98
CA GLU A 26 6.39 -1.44 -6.67
C GLU A 26 4.99 -1.44 -6.05
N ARG A 27 4.08 -2.32 -6.49
CA ARG A 27 2.71 -2.40 -5.96
C ARG A 27 2.55 -3.13 -4.62
N ARG A 28 3.64 -3.56 -3.98
CA ARG A 28 3.56 -4.39 -2.76
C ARG A 28 2.86 -3.67 -1.61
N LEU A 29 3.16 -2.38 -1.43
CA LEU A 29 2.64 -1.60 -0.30
C LEU A 29 1.15 -1.30 -0.44
N GLY A 30 0.71 -0.83 -1.61
CA GLY A 30 -0.71 -0.59 -1.89
C GLY A 30 -1.55 -1.86 -1.74
N LYS A 31 -1.04 -3.02 -2.21
CA LYS A 31 -1.69 -4.32 -1.97
C LYS A 31 -1.78 -4.68 -0.50
N ALA A 32 -0.70 -4.50 0.27
CA ALA A 32 -0.71 -4.78 1.69
C ALA A 32 -1.75 -3.93 2.43
N LEU A 33 -1.87 -2.64 2.10
CA LEU A 33 -2.91 -1.76 2.66
C LEU A 33 -4.32 -2.24 2.29
N ALA A 34 -4.55 -2.65 1.04
CA ALA A 34 -5.83 -3.21 0.60
C ALA A 34 -6.21 -4.48 1.38
N GLU A 35 -5.24 -5.37 1.66
CA GLU A 35 -5.48 -6.57 2.46
C GLU A 35 -5.79 -6.25 3.93
N VAL A 36 -5.07 -5.29 4.53
CA VAL A 36 -5.38 -4.80 5.89
C VAL A 36 -6.80 -4.24 5.95
N ARG A 37 -7.20 -3.38 4.99
CA ARG A 37 -8.55 -2.83 4.94
C ARG A 37 -9.63 -3.91 4.81
N LYS A 38 -9.42 -4.91 3.95
CA LYS A 38 -10.36 -6.03 3.80
C LYS A 38 -10.48 -6.84 5.10
N ALA A 39 -9.37 -7.09 5.77
CA ALA A 39 -9.35 -7.79 7.06
C ALA A 39 -10.10 -7.00 8.16
N MET A 40 -10.11 -5.67 8.05
CA MET A 40 -10.87 -4.77 8.93
C MET A 40 -12.32 -4.54 8.46
N HIS A 41 -12.80 -5.27 7.45
CA HIS A 41 -14.14 -5.16 6.87
C HIS A 41 -14.55 -3.75 6.41
N ALA A 42 -13.57 -2.92 6.02
CA ALA A 42 -13.82 -1.56 5.56
C ALA A 42 -13.83 -1.46 4.02
N THR A 43 -14.71 -0.61 3.50
CA THR A 43 -14.73 -0.21 2.09
C THR A 43 -13.71 0.90 1.83
N GLN A 44 -13.31 1.06 0.57
CA GLN A 44 -12.46 2.20 0.17
C GLN A 44 -13.15 3.55 0.44
N GLN A 45 -14.48 3.60 0.38
CA GLN A 45 -15.25 4.82 0.65
C GLN A 45 -15.21 5.18 2.13
N GLU A 46 -15.33 4.21 3.04
CA GLU A 46 -15.24 4.46 4.49
C GLU A 46 -13.84 4.94 4.89
N VAL A 47 -12.80 4.31 4.35
CA VAL A 47 -11.40 4.75 4.54
C VAL A 47 -11.23 6.17 4.00
N ALA A 48 -11.74 6.47 2.81
CA ALA A 48 -11.65 7.80 2.22
C ALA A 48 -12.31 8.86 3.10
N THR A 49 -13.54 8.60 3.58
CA THR A 49 -14.28 9.50 4.46
C THR A 49 -13.49 9.79 5.74
N ARG A 50 -13.05 8.74 6.44
CA ARG A 50 -12.32 8.86 7.72
C ARG A 50 -10.95 9.52 7.54
N ALA A 51 -10.27 9.23 6.44
CA ALA A 51 -8.98 9.84 6.09
C ALA A 51 -9.12 11.25 5.49
N ALA A 52 -10.33 11.81 5.31
CA ALA A 52 -10.54 13.09 4.61
C ALA A 52 -9.93 13.12 3.19
N MET A 53 -10.10 12.02 2.45
CA MET A 53 -9.61 11.81 1.09
C MET A 53 -10.78 11.44 0.17
N THR A 54 -10.54 11.40 -1.14
CA THR A 54 -11.52 10.84 -2.08
C THR A 54 -11.33 9.33 -2.22
N GLN A 55 -12.40 8.58 -2.54
CA GLN A 55 -12.29 7.16 -2.82
C GLN A 55 -11.37 6.88 -4.02
N ASN A 56 -11.33 7.76 -5.02
CA ASN A 56 -10.37 7.68 -6.12
C ASN A 56 -8.92 7.79 -5.61
N THR A 57 -8.65 8.68 -4.65
CA THR A 57 -7.33 8.78 -4.02
C THR A 57 -6.96 7.51 -3.26
N VAL A 58 -7.90 6.92 -2.51
CA VAL A 58 -7.69 5.63 -1.81
C VAL A 58 -7.44 4.49 -2.80
N SER A 59 -8.21 4.42 -3.89
CA SER A 59 -8.01 3.44 -4.97
C SER A 59 -6.64 3.60 -5.64
N LYS A 60 -6.22 4.84 -5.89
CA LYS A 60 -4.86 5.13 -6.38
C LYS A 60 -3.82 4.67 -5.37
N ILE A 61 -3.96 4.96 -4.08
CA ILE A 61 -3.02 4.50 -3.05
C ILE A 61 -2.89 2.96 -3.02
N GLU A 62 -3.99 2.24 -3.11
CA GLU A 62 -3.98 0.77 -3.12
C GLU A 62 -3.40 0.16 -4.42
N SER A 63 -3.38 0.94 -5.51
CA SER A 63 -2.93 0.49 -6.83
C SER A 63 -1.62 1.11 -7.33
N ALA A 64 -1.12 2.14 -6.64
CA ALA A 64 0.02 2.96 -7.03
C ALA A 64 1.33 2.49 -6.41
N ASP A 65 2.40 2.95 -7.08
CA ASP A 65 3.78 2.55 -6.90
C ASP A 65 4.54 3.47 -5.93
N ASP A 66 4.06 4.70 -5.70
CA ASP A 66 4.65 5.69 -4.79
C ASP A 66 3.54 6.39 -4.00
N VAL A 67 3.49 6.12 -2.70
CA VAL A 67 2.51 6.68 -1.77
C VAL A 67 3.28 7.44 -0.72
N LEU A 68 2.97 8.74 -0.57
CA LEU A 68 3.54 9.55 0.49
C LEU A 68 3.33 8.85 1.84
N LEU A 69 4.39 8.75 2.65
CA LEU A 69 4.31 8.11 3.97
C LEU A 69 3.20 8.73 4.84
N SER A 70 2.95 10.04 4.71
CA SER A 70 1.84 10.73 5.37
C SER A 70 0.45 10.24 4.93
N SER A 71 0.32 9.75 3.70
CA SER A 71 -0.92 9.12 3.21
C SER A 71 -1.12 7.73 3.82
N ILE A 72 -0.04 6.98 4.05
CA ILE A 72 -0.09 5.68 4.73
C ILE A 72 -0.53 5.85 6.18
N VAL A 73 0.07 6.80 6.89
CA VAL A 73 -0.32 7.11 8.28
C VAL A 73 -1.80 7.50 8.33
N ARG A 74 -2.24 8.44 7.49
CA ARG A 74 -3.64 8.86 7.46
C ARG A 74 -4.59 7.71 7.15
N TYR A 75 -4.21 6.83 6.21
CA TYR A 75 -4.96 5.62 5.87
C TYR A 75 -5.07 4.69 7.07
N MET A 76 -3.96 4.37 7.74
CA MET A 76 -3.93 3.45 8.88
C MET A 76 -4.71 4.01 10.09
N HIS A 77 -4.58 5.31 10.37
CA HIS A 77 -5.36 5.97 11.42
C HIS A 77 -6.86 5.96 11.12
N SER A 78 -7.25 6.04 9.85
CA SER A 78 -8.65 5.93 9.44
C SER A 78 -9.27 4.55 9.74
N LEU A 79 -8.42 3.52 9.91
CA LEU A 79 -8.79 2.18 10.35
C LEU A 79 -8.63 1.98 11.87
N GLY A 80 -8.25 3.03 12.61
CA GLY A 80 -7.96 2.96 14.04
C GLY A 80 -6.60 2.32 14.39
N GLY A 81 -5.70 2.19 13.41
CA GLY A 81 -4.35 1.67 13.60
C GLY A 81 -3.28 2.77 13.60
N GLY A 82 -2.07 2.42 14.03
CA GLY A 82 -0.88 3.26 13.95
C GLY A 82 0.13 2.76 12.92
N VAL A 83 1.21 3.52 12.72
CA VAL A 83 2.31 3.15 11.83
C VAL A 83 3.63 3.17 12.59
N GLU A 84 4.40 2.09 12.45
CA GLU A 84 5.82 2.04 12.84
C GLU A 84 6.70 1.93 11.60
N LEU A 85 7.81 2.66 11.59
CA LEU A 85 8.87 2.50 10.61
C LEU A 85 9.93 1.53 11.12
N VAL A 86 10.32 0.57 10.28
CA VAL A 86 11.46 -0.32 10.55
C VAL A 86 12.66 0.14 9.72
N LEU A 87 13.61 0.79 10.38
CA LEU A 87 14.87 1.24 9.78
C LEU A 87 15.88 0.10 9.83
N LYS A 88 16.31 -0.40 8.67
CA LYS A 88 17.30 -1.49 8.57
C LYS A 88 18.66 -0.96 8.14
N THR A 89 19.71 -1.38 8.82
CA THR A 89 21.11 -1.03 8.49
C THR A 89 21.79 -2.17 7.72
N PRO A 90 22.85 -1.88 6.93
CA PRO A 90 23.54 -2.91 6.15
C PRO A 90 24.15 -4.05 6.99
N ASP A 91 24.45 -3.80 8.26
CA ASP A 91 24.94 -4.81 9.22
C ASP A 91 23.83 -5.70 9.81
N GLY A 92 22.60 -5.60 9.28
CA GLY A 92 21.47 -6.45 9.63
C GLY A 92 20.70 -6.01 10.87
N LYS A 93 21.08 -4.90 11.52
CA LYS A 93 20.30 -4.36 12.64
C LYS A 93 19.02 -3.68 12.13
N ALA A 94 18.00 -3.68 12.98
CA ALA A 94 16.74 -3.01 12.71
C ALA A 94 16.32 -2.17 13.93
N ARG A 95 15.86 -0.95 13.70
CA ARG A 95 15.25 -0.08 14.71
C ARG A 95 13.80 0.21 14.33
N ARG A 96 12.88 -0.04 15.26
CA ARG A 96 11.47 0.38 15.14
C ARG A 96 11.34 1.81 15.64
N VAL A 97 10.58 2.62 14.93
CA VAL A 97 10.29 4.00 15.27
C VAL A 97 8.79 4.20 15.11
N ASP A 98 8.11 4.56 16.18
CA ASP A 98 6.73 5.01 16.09
C ASP A 98 6.67 6.22 15.17
N PHE A 99 5.83 6.14 14.15
CA PHE A 99 5.68 7.18 13.14
C PHE A 99 4.24 7.65 13.14
N ASP A 100 3.95 8.53 14.09
CA ASP A 100 2.67 9.20 14.25
C ASP A 100 2.88 10.73 14.31
N PRO A 101 3.21 11.38 13.18
CA PRO A 101 3.23 12.83 13.12
C PRO A 101 1.81 13.37 13.36
N GLU A 102 1.65 14.61 13.85
CA GLU A 102 0.33 15.24 14.00
C GLU A 102 -0.40 15.31 12.64
N ILE A 103 -1.17 14.27 12.31
CA ILE A 103 -1.96 14.17 11.10
C ILE A 103 -3.41 14.43 11.47
N TYR A 104 -3.99 15.49 10.90
CA TYR A 104 -5.42 15.75 11.01
C TYR A 104 -6.23 14.60 10.38
N VAL A 105 -6.88 13.81 11.23
CA VAL A 105 -7.91 12.83 10.86
C VAL A 105 -9.25 13.39 11.32
N LYS A 106 -10.28 13.35 10.45
CA LYS A 106 -11.61 13.82 10.85
C LYS A 106 -12.22 12.79 11.80
N GLN A 107 -12.46 13.18 13.05
CA GLN A 107 -13.31 12.39 13.95
C GLN A 107 -14.70 12.31 13.32
N THR A 108 -15.17 11.09 13.06
CA THR A 108 -16.52 10.86 12.57
C THR A 108 -17.40 10.69 13.81
N VAL A 109 -18.37 11.59 13.99
CA VAL A 109 -19.41 11.54 15.04
C VAL A 109 -20.42 10.44 14.70
#